data_AF-A0A4V2WVC7-F1
#
_entry.id   AF-A0A4V2WVC7-F1
#
_cell.length_a   1.000
_cell.length_b   1.000
_cell.length_c   1.000
_cell.angle_alpha   90.00
_cell.angle_beta   90.00
_cell.angle_gamma   90.00
#
_symmetry.space_group_name_H-M   'P 1'
#
loop_
_entity.id
_entity.type
_entity.pdbx_description
1 polymer ?
#
loop_
_entity_poly.entity_id
_entity_poly.type
_entity_poly.pdbx_seq_one_letter_code
_entity_poly.pdbx_strand_id
1 'polypeptide(L)'
;MIKKFWTEHIVFVLGSMLSIILLVIFFIFQYNESVLLNLETRWLLVAGIPLLATLFIGGYIKSFKGFGVELEAKLKNSVSTVILTATAIAKELKSGDKGSAQYLQSLLEQSRPNLDKLVFTEGKQNYYDVHMVSEYIEKLSSLKYIEIQDSSGKFLALIPISTFKNRQQNNSNNIARLIRALEEMNIFSTFDNVIIKTAIEQDTLIIDALRLMKKQHVRKAVVVDENKKFVGLLEARVLEQRIAEEVLSTIDTRV
;
A
#
# COMPACT_ATOMS: atom_id res chain seq x y z
N MET A 1 16.49 -39.35 3.25
CA MET A 1 17.48 -38.25 3.22
C MET A 1 18.12 -38.08 1.85
N ILE A 2 18.74 -39.13 1.28
CA ILE A 2 19.40 -39.09 -0.04
C ILE A 2 18.44 -38.68 -1.18
N LYS A 3 17.24 -39.25 -1.29
CA LYS A 3 16.29 -38.92 -2.36
C LYS A 3 15.86 -37.43 -2.42
N LYS A 4 15.73 -36.76 -1.25
CA LYS A 4 15.32 -35.34 -1.16
C LYS A 4 16.43 -34.41 -1.66
N PHE A 5 17.69 -34.73 -1.32
CA PHE A 5 18.87 -34.04 -1.82
C PHE A 5 18.96 -34.13 -3.35
N TRP A 6 18.71 -35.31 -3.93
CA TRP A 6 18.75 -35.48 -5.39
C TRP A 6 17.68 -34.67 -6.11
N THR A 7 16.47 -34.55 -5.59
CA THR A 7 15.40 -33.77 -6.22
C THR A 7 15.62 -32.27 -6.18
N GLU A 8 16.20 -31.74 -5.09
CA GLU A 8 16.44 -30.30 -4.93
C GLU A 8 17.68 -29.82 -5.68
N HIS A 9 18.66 -30.70 -5.92
CA HIS A 9 19.95 -30.35 -6.53
C HIS A 9 20.14 -30.93 -7.94
N ILE A 10 19.10 -31.53 -8.55
CA ILE A 10 19.22 -32.25 -9.83
C ILE A 10 19.79 -31.38 -10.95
N VAL A 11 19.40 -30.10 -11.02
CA VAL A 11 19.87 -29.14 -12.03
C VAL A 11 21.38 -28.87 -11.87
N PHE A 12 21.85 -28.74 -10.62
CA PHE A 12 23.27 -28.54 -10.33
C PHE A 12 24.10 -29.79 -10.66
N VAL A 13 23.59 -30.98 -10.32
CA VAL A 13 24.26 -32.25 -10.62
C VAL A 13 24.38 -32.47 -12.13
N LEU A 14 23.32 -32.18 -12.89
CA LEU A 14 23.33 -32.28 -14.34
C LEU A 14 24.36 -31.32 -14.98
N GLY A 15 24.41 -30.07 -14.53
CA GLY A 15 25.42 -29.10 -15.04
C GLY A 15 26.85 -29.50 -14.69
N SER A 16 27.07 -30.05 -13.50
CA SER A 16 28.37 -30.55 -13.06
C SER A 16 28.81 -31.75 -13.90
N MET A 17 27.91 -32.69 -14.17
CA MET A 17 28.20 -33.83 -15.05
C MET A 17 28.51 -33.38 -16.48
N LEU A 18 27.76 -32.42 -17.02
CA LEU A 18 28.01 -31.89 -18.36
C LEU A 18 29.38 -31.20 -18.46
N SER A 19 29.77 -30.43 -17.43
CA SER A 19 31.09 -29.81 -17.34
C SER A 19 32.21 -30.86 -17.31
N ILE A 20 32.04 -31.93 -16.52
CA ILE A 20 33.00 -33.05 -16.46
C ILE A 20 33.11 -33.76 -17.81
N ILE A 21 32.00 -34.04 -18.48
CA ILE A 21 31.99 -34.68 -19.80
C ILE A 21 32.75 -33.82 -20.82
N LEU A 22 32.52 -32.49 -20.83
CA LEU A 22 33.25 -31.57 -21.70
C LEU A 22 34.75 -31.57 -21.42
N LEU A 23 35.16 -31.56 -20.14
CA LEU A 23 36.57 -31.65 -19.77
C LEU A 23 37.22 -32.96 -20.24
N VAL A 24 36.52 -34.09 -20.11
CA VAL A 24 37.00 -35.40 -20.58
C VAL A 24 37.14 -35.40 -22.10
N ILE A 25 36.17 -34.87 -22.84
CA ILE A 25 36.23 -34.75 -24.30
C ILE A 25 37.41 -33.88 -24.73
N PHE A 26 37.60 -32.72 -24.10
CA PHE A 26 38.73 -31.83 -24.38
C PHE A 26 40.07 -32.49 -24.07
N PHE A 27 40.15 -33.24 -22.97
CA PHE A 27 41.35 -34.00 -22.61
C PHE A 27 41.70 -35.08 -23.65
N ILE A 28 40.70 -35.84 -24.12
CA ILE A 28 40.88 -36.86 -25.17
C ILE A 28 41.36 -36.22 -26.48
N PHE A 29 40.77 -35.09 -26.87
CA PHE A 29 41.20 -34.40 -28.08
C PHE A 29 42.61 -33.81 -27.98
N GLN A 30 43.01 -33.35 -26.80
CA GLN A 30 44.38 -32.89 -26.54
C GLN A 30 45.38 -34.05 -26.60
N TYR A 31 45.03 -35.20 -26.03
CA TYR A 31 45.87 -36.39 -26.05
C TYR A 31 46.13 -36.91 -27.48
N ASN A 32 45.15 -36.76 -28.37
CA ASN A 32 45.26 -37.18 -29.76
C ASN A 32 45.88 -36.10 -30.70
N GLU A 33 46.55 -35.08 -30.15
CA GLU A 33 47.23 -33.99 -30.86
C GLU A 33 46.38 -33.33 -31.97
N SER A 34 45.07 -33.18 -31.74
CA SER A 34 44.19 -32.55 -32.73
C SER A 34 44.53 -31.06 -32.88
N VAL A 35 44.95 -30.66 -34.08
CA VAL A 35 45.37 -29.29 -34.44
C VAL A 35 44.28 -28.24 -34.15
N LEU A 36 43.01 -28.64 -34.11
CA LEU A 36 41.85 -27.79 -33.79
C LEU A 36 41.75 -27.40 -32.29
N LEU A 37 42.45 -28.11 -31.40
CA LEU A 37 42.30 -28.03 -29.95
C LEU A 37 43.66 -27.92 -29.24
N ASN A 38 44.59 -27.13 -29.79
CA ASN A 38 45.67 -26.59 -28.97
C ASN A 38 44.99 -25.83 -27.82
N LEU A 39 45.12 -26.38 -26.62
CA LEU A 39 44.25 -26.07 -25.49
C LEU A 39 44.61 -24.70 -24.92
N GLU A 40 44.26 -23.65 -25.66
CA GLU A 40 44.23 -22.30 -25.12
C GLU A 40 43.30 -22.29 -23.91
N THR A 41 43.65 -21.53 -22.89
CA THR A 41 42.90 -21.32 -21.64
C THR A 41 41.40 -21.07 -21.86
N ARG A 42 41.02 -20.61 -23.07
CA ARG A 42 39.64 -20.40 -23.55
C ARG A 42 38.77 -21.66 -23.49
N TRP A 43 39.28 -22.85 -23.79
CA TRP A 43 38.47 -24.08 -23.80
C TRP A 43 38.10 -24.56 -22.38
N LEU A 44 38.98 -24.29 -21.42
CA LEU A 44 38.72 -24.49 -19.99
C LEU A 44 37.56 -23.60 -19.50
N LEU A 45 37.46 -22.38 -20.04
CA LEU A 45 36.35 -21.47 -19.74
C LEU A 45 35.02 -22.01 -20.30
N VAL A 46 35.02 -22.54 -21.52
CA VAL A 46 33.82 -23.13 -22.14
C VAL A 46 33.29 -24.30 -21.31
N ALA A 47 34.17 -25.15 -20.78
CA ALA A 47 33.78 -26.24 -19.89
C ALA A 47 33.21 -25.74 -18.54
N GLY A 48 33.57 -24.53 -18.10
CA GLY A 48 33.06 -23.92 -16.87
C GLY A 48 31.67 -23.27 -17.01
N ILE A 49 31.24 -22.93 -18.24
CA ILE A 49 29.95 -22.26 -18.49
C ILE A 49 28.75 -23.06 -17.96
N PRO A 50 28.61 -24.37 -18.23
CA PRO A 50 27.48 -25.15 -17.73
C PRO A 50 27.38 -25.14 -16.20
N LEU A 51 28.52 -25.18 -15.51
CA LEU A 51 28.57 -25.17 -14.05
C LEU A 51 28.18 -23.80 -13.48
N LEU A 52 28.67 -22.71 -14.09
CA LEU A 52 28.27 -21.36 -13.70
C LEU A 52 26.78 -21.12 -13.97
N ALA A 53 26.27 -21.59 -15.11
CA ALA A 53 24.86 -21.46 -15.48
C ALA A 53 23.94 -22.20 -14.49
N THR A 54 24.27 -23.43 -14.10
CA THR A 54 23.45 -24.18 -13.14
C THR A 54 23.60 -23.68 -11.71
N LEU A 55 24.77 -23.16 -11.32
CA LEU A 55 24.94 -22.45 -10.06
C LEU A 55 24.06 -21.21 -9.98
N PHE A 56 23.96 -20.47 -11.09
CA PHE A 56 23.15 -19.25 -11.18
C PHE A 56 21.65 -19.55 -11.23
N ILE A 57 21.22 -20.48 -12.09
CA ILE A 57 19.81 -20.92 -12.20
C ILE A 57 19.34 -21.60 -10.90
N GLY A 58 20.21 -22.38 -10.26
CA GLY A 58 19.93 -23.03 -8.98
C GLY A 58 19.95 -22.08 -7.77
N GLY A 59 20.25 -20.80 -7.97
CA GLY A 59 20.25 -19.79 -6.90
C GLY A 59 21.39 -19.94 -5.87
N TYR A 60 22.41 -20.75 -6.17
CA TYR A 60 23.56 -20.96 -5.28
C TYR A 60 24.53 -19.76 -5.28
N ILE A 61 24.58 -19.01 -6.39
CA ILE A 61 25.37 -17.78 -6.51
C ILE A 61 24.46 -16.60 -6.84
N LYS A 62 24.68 -15.46 -6.16
CA LYS A 62 23.88 -14.23 -6.34
C LYS A 62 24.50 -13.30 -7.39
N SER A 63 25.82 -13.27 -7.44
CA SER A 63 26.57 -12.52 -8.44
C SER A 63 27.82 -13.29 -8.85
N PHE A 64 28.21 -13.15 -10.11
CA PHE A 64 29.46 -13.61 -10.64
C PHE A 64 30.16 -12.43 -11.31
N LYS A 65 31.42 -12.19 -10.90
CA LYS A 65 32.28 -11.16 -11.47
C LYS A 65 33.61 -11.80 -11.83
N GLY A 66 33.80 -12.04 -13.12
CA GLY A 66 34.99 -12.70 -13.64
C GLY A 66 35.00 -12.64 -15.17
N PHE A 67 36.19 -12.69 -15.76
CA PHE A 67 36.36 -12.75 -17.22
C PHE A 67 35.71 -11.60 -18.00
N GLY A 68 35.60 -10.40 -17.41
CA GLY A 68 34.98 -9.23 -18.04
C GLY A 68 33.46 -9.28 -18.14
N VAL A 69 32.82 -10.30 -17.55
CA VAL A 69 31.36 -10.46 -17.50
C VAL A 69 30.89 -10.32 -16.07
N GLU A 70 29.90 -9.45 -15.85
CA GLU A 70 29.21 -9.28 -14.58
C GLU A 70 27.78 -9.80 -14.72
N LEU A 71 27.47 -10.87 -14.00
CA LEU A 71 26.14 -11.47 -13.95
C LEU A 71 25.59 -11.27 -12.54
N GLU A 72 24.53 -10.48 -12.40
CA GLU A 72 23.86 -10.23 -11.13
C GLU A 72 22.42 -10.75 -11.21
N ALA A 73 22.12 -11.77 -10.39
CA ALA A 73 20.75 -12.21 -10.23
C ALA A 73 20.04 -11.18 -9.36
N LYS A 74 19.29 -10.25 -9.98
CA LYS A 74 18.27 -9.50 -9.26
C LYS A 74 17.18 -10.48 -8.85
N LEU A 75 17.39 -11.16 -7.72
CA LEU A 75 16.33 -11.77 -6.94
C LEU A 75 15.43 -10.63 -6.49
N LYS A 76 14.49 -10.26 -7.35
CA LYS A 76 13.30 -9.53 -6.97
C LYS A 76 12.48 -10.52 -6.15
N ASN A 77 12.91 -10.73 -4.90
CA ASN A 77 12.02 -11.19 -3.84
C ASN A 77 11.02 -10.07 -3.65
N SER A 78 10.10 -9.94 -4.60
CA SER A 78 9.01 -9.01 -4.49
C SER A 78 8.19 -9.55 -3.33
N VAL A 79 8.17 -8.79 -2.23
CA VAL A 79 7.08 -8.77 -1.25
C VAL A 79 5.81 -8.23 -1.95
N SER A 80 5.53 -8.69 -3.18
CA SER A 80 4.38 -8.34 -4.03
C SER A 80 3.30 -9.40 -3.95
N THR A 81 3.43 -10.39 -3.07
CA THR A 81 2.32 -11.31 -2.77
C THR A 81 1.30 -10.73 -1.80
N VAL A 82 1.49 -9.49 -1.32
CA VAL A 82 0.45 -8.78 -0.56
C VAL A 82 -0.64 -8.29 -1.53
N ILE A 83 -1.48 -9.23 -2.00
CA ILE A 83 -2.67 -8.98 -2.82
C ILE A 83 -3.82 -8.58 -1.89
N LEU A 84 -3.59 -7.58 -1.05
CA LEU A 84 -4.64 -6.99 -0.24
C LEU A 84 -4.74 -5.54 -0.70
N THR A 85 -5.96 -5.13 -1.07
CA THR A 85 -6.28 -3.80 -1.57
C THR A 85 -6.59 -2.84 -0.42
N ALA A 86 -6.49 -1.54 -0.68
CA ALA A 86 -6.72 -0.49 0.32
C ALA A 86 -8.12 -0.61 0.96
N THR A 87 -9.15 -0.95 0.18
CA THR A 87 -10.52 -1.13 0.68
C THR A 87 -10.66 -2.28 1.66
N ALA A 88 -9.89 -3.36 1.51
CA ALA A 88 -9.97 -4.52 2.41
C ALA A 88 -9.59 -4.19 3.86
N ILE A 89 -8.89 -3.07 4.08
CA ILE A 89 -8.40 -2.62 5.39
C ILE A 89 -8.97 -1.27 5.79
N ALA A 90 -9.56 -0.55 4.84
CA ALA A 90 -10.18 0.73 5.10
C ALA A 90 -11.27 0.57 6.17
N LYS A 91 -11.19 1.41 7.19
CA LYS A 91 -12.25 1.49 8.19
C LYS A 91 -13.45 2.17 7.56
N GLU A 92 -14.54 1.43 7.41
CA GLU A 92 -15.83 2.00 7.08
C GLU A 92 -16.26 2.98 8.17
N LEU A 93 -16.65 4.19 7.77
CA LEU A 93 -17.19 5.19 8.68
C LEU A 93 -18.69 5.27 8.46
N LYS A 94 -19.47 4.94 9.51
CA LYS A 94 -20.93 5.06 9.45
C LYS A 94 -21.31 6.51 9.18
N SER A 95 -21.94 6.72 8.03
CA SER A 95 -22.26 8.04 7.48
C SER A 95 -23.73 8.38 7.72
N GLY A 96 -24.00 9.66 7.97
CA GLY A 96 -25.34 10.22 7.96
C GLY A 96 -25.33 11.57 7.25
N ASP A 97 -26.34 11.81 6.42
CA ASP A 97 -26.55 13.12 5.82
C ASP A 97 -27.08 14.09 6.88
N LYS A 98 -26.69 15.37 6.79
CA LYS A 98 -27.24 16.42 7.64
C LYS A 98 -28.71 16.67 7.24
N GLY A 99 -29.64 16.08 7.98
CA GLY A 99 -31.09 16.34 7.85
C GLY A 99 -31.59 17.57 8.61
N SER A 100 -32.91 17.70 8.75
CA SER A 100 -33.57 18.76 9.52
C SER A 100 -33.50 18.52 11.04
N ALA A 101 -33.85 19.52 11.85
CA ALA A 101 -33.95 19.39 13.32
C ALA A 101 -34.84 18.21 13.76
N GLN A 102 -35.95 17.96 13.04
CA GLN A 102 -36.83 16.82 13.26
C GLN A 102 -36.17 15.48 12.93
N TYR A 103 -35.26 15.43 11.94
CA TYR A 103 -34.47 14.25 11.62
C TYR A 103 -33.41 13.96 12.69
N LEU A 104 -32.78 15.00 13.25
CA LEU A 104 -31.89 14.83 14.41
C LEU A 104 -32.66 14.27 15.61
N GLN A 105 -33.86 14.79 15.87
CA GLN A 105 -34.67 14.37 17.00
C GLN A 105 -35.13 12.92 16.86
N SER A 106 -35.56 12.48 15.67
CA SER A 106 -35.90 11.08 15.42
C SER A 106 -34.70 10.13 15.50
N LEU A 107 -33.50 10.58 15.11
CA LEU A 107 -32.24 9.84 15.30
C LEU A 107 -31.86 9.65 16.77
N LEU A 108 -32.11 10.66 17.61
CA LEU A 108 -31.82 10.64 19.04
C LEU A 108 -32.84 9.80 19.83
N GLU A 109 -34.13 9.92 19.49
CA GLU A 109 -35.22 9.17 20.13
C GLU A 109 -35.14 7.66 19.84
N GLN A 110 -34.56 7.25 18.71
CA GLN A 110 -34.37 5.85 18.35
C GLN A 110 -33.12 5.17 18.95
N SER A 111 -32.37 5.83 19.86
CA SER A 111 -31.18 5.25 20.51
C SER A 111 -30.09 4.75 19.53
N ARG A 112 -29.93 5.41 18.37
CA ARG A 112 -29.02 4.98 17.28
C ARG A 112 -27.95 5.99 16.83
N PRO A 113 -27.39 6.93 17.63
CA PRO A 113 -26.38 7.83 17.10
C PRO A 113 -24.99 7.17 17.14
N ASN A 114 -24.78 6.09 16.39
CA ASN A 114 -23.43 5.57 16.09
C ASN A 114 -23.02 6.05 14.70
N LEU A 115 -23.03 7.37 14.50
CA LEU A 115 -22.54 8.02 13.29
C LEU A 115 -21.10 8.44 13.53
N ASP A 116 -20.16 7.85 12.81
CA ASP A 116 -18.75 8.23 12.90
C ASP A 116 -18.45 9.50 12.09
N LYS A 117 -19.32 9.85 11.12
CA LYS A 117 -19.09 10.91 10.13
C LYS A 117 -20.38 11.62 9.72
N LEU A 118 -20.31 12.95 9.55
CA LEU A 118 -21.35 13.78 8.94
C LEU A 118 -20.88 14.32 7.58
N VAL A 119 -21.77 14.36 6.59
CA VAL A 119 -21.46 14.82 5.23
C VAL A 119 -21.96 16.24 5.00
N PHE A 120 -21.10 17.08 4.41
CA PHE A 120 -21.38 18.44 3.97
C PHE A 120 -21.00 18.60 2.50
N THR A 121 -21.78 19.40 1.78
CA THR A 121 -21.58 19.73 0.37
C THR A 121 -21.08 21.16 0.27
N GLU A 122 -19.97 21.38 -0.42
CA GLU A 122 -19.43 22.71 -0.69
C GLU A 122 -20.26 23.46 -1.75
N GLY A 123 -20.22 24.79 -1.75
CA GLY A 123 -20.88 25.66 -2.72
C GLY A 123 -22.37 25.94 -2.47
N LYS A 124 -22.95 25.47 -1.35
CA LYS A 124 -24.34 25.74 -0.98
C LYS A 124 -24.45 26.99 -0.12
N GLN A 125 -24.85 28.12 -0.71
CA GLN A 125 -25.05 29.39 0.00
C GLN A 125 -26.26 29.35 0.94
N ASN A 126 -26.11 29.89 2.15
CA ASN A 126 -27.15 30.03 3.18
C ASN A 126 -27.88 28.71 3.53
N TYR A 127 -27.25 27.57 3.26
CA TYR A 127 -27.87 26.26 3.44
C TYR A 127 -27.63 25.70 4.84
N TYR A 128 -26.45 25.98 5.42
CA TYR A 128 -26.05 25.45 6.70
C TYR A 128 -26.19 26.51 7.80
N ASP A 129 -27.05 26.26 8.78
CA ASP A 129 -27.14 27.08 9.98
C ASP A 129 -26.09 26.69 11.05
N VAL A 130 -25.47 27.70 11.67
CA VAL A 130 -24.41 27.55 12.69
C VAL A 130 -24.92 26.84 13.94
N HIS A 131 -26.10 27.23 14.42
CA HIS A 131 -26.69 26.68 15.63
C HIS A 131 -27.02 25.20 15.43
N MET A 132 -27.65 24.86 14.30
CA MET A 132 -27.94 23.49 13.92
C MET A 132 -26.66 22.65 13.84
N VAL A 133 -25.60 23.12 13.16
CA VAL A 133 -24.35 22.35 13.09
C VAL A 133 -23.75 22.12 14.48
N SER A 134 -23.76 23.13 15.37
CA SER A 134 -23.28 22.98 16.75
C SER A 134 -24.06 21.90 17.49
N GLU A 135 -25.38 21.91 17.37
CA GLU A 135 -26.25 20.95 18.02
C GLU A 135 -25.97 19.50 17.56
N TYR A 136 -25.76 19.29 16.25
CA TYR A 136 -25.36 17.97 15.72
C TYR A 136 -24.01 17.51 16.30
N ILE A 137 -23.02 18.39 16.35
CA ILE A 137 -21.67 18.07 16.85
C ILE A 137 -21.67 17.76 18.35
N GLU A 138 -22.51 18.45 19.12
CA GLU A 138 -22.64 18.28 20.56
C GLU A 138 -23.43 17.02 20.93
N LYS A 139 -24.56 16.77 20.24
CA LYS A 139 -25.44 15.64 20.55
C LYS A 139 -24.94 14.30 20.01
N LEU A 140 -24.17 14.29 18.91
CA LEU A 140 -23.59 13.06 18.35
C LEU A 140 -22.24 12.75 19.01
N SER A 141 -22.27 12.13 20.17
CA SER A 141 -21.06 11.80 20.96
C SER A 141 -20.07 10.86 20.24
N SER A 142 -20.56 10.00 19.35
CA SER A 142 -19.77 9.05 18.56
C SER A 142 -19.12 9.64 17.30
N LEU A 143 -19.51 10.87 16.93
CA LEU A 143 -19.01 11.57 15.74
C LEU A 143 -17.50 11.81 15.86
N LYS A 144 -16.76 11.46 14.80
CA LYS A 144 -15.29 11.59 14.74
C LYS A 144 -14.84 12.51 13.62
N TYR A 145 -15.59 12.57 12.53
CA TYR A 145 -15.19 13.30 11.32
C TYR A 145 -16.35 14.05 10.67
N ILE A 146 -15.99 15.08 9.91
CA ILE A 146 -16.85 15.76 8.96
C ILE A 146 -16.27 15.51 7.58
N GLU A 147 -17.06 14.99 6.66
CA GLU A 147 -16.70 14.85 5.25
C GLU A 147 -17.22 16.03 4.46
N ILE A 148 -16.34 16.59 3.64
CA ILE A 148 -16.67 17.62 2.66
C ILE A 148 -16.67 16.98 1.28
N GLN A 149 -17.77 17.18 0.56
CA GLN A 149 -17.95 16.74 -0.81
C GLN A 149 -18.21 17.92 -1.75
N ASP A 150 -17.90 17.74 -3.02
CA ASP A 150 -18.33 18.67 -4.07
C ASP A 150 -19.83 18.50 -4.39
N SER A 151 -20.34 19.35 -5.29
CA SER A 151 -21.75 19.30 -5.74
C SER A 151 -22.14 18.01 -6.47
N SER A 152 -21.16 17.24 -6.96
CA SER A 152 -21.35 15.93 -7.58
C SER A 152 -21.23 14.75 -6.61
N GLY A 153 -20.95 15.02 -5.33
CA GLY A 153 -20.78 14.03 -4.27
C GLY A 153 -19.38 13.41 -4.21
N LYS A 154 -18.38 14.01 -4.87
CA LYS A 154 -16.99 13.55 -4.79
C LYS A 154 -16.34 14.03 -3.52
N PHE A 155 -15.50 13.18 -2.93
CA PHE A 155 -14.73 13.50 -1.74
C PHE A 155 -13.75 14.66 -1.99
N LEU A 156 -13.78 15.66 -1.12
CA LEU A 156 -12.83 16.78 -1.11
C LEU A 156 -11.90 16.73 0.09
N ALA A 157 -12.46 16.60 1.30
CA ALA A 157 -11.69 16.63 2.53
C ALA A 157 -12.40 15.92 3.68
N LEU A 158 -11.62 15.40 4.63
CA LEU A 158 -12.12 14.87 5.89
C LEU A 158 -11.53 15.69 7.06
N ILE A 159 -12.39 16.25 7.90
CA ILE A 159 -12.00 17.13 9.03
C ILE A 159 -12.29 16.41 10.36
N PRO A 160 -11.30 16.24 11.25
CA PRO A 160 -11.54 15.66 12.57
C PRO A 160 -12.46 16.55 13.43
N ILE A 161 -13.42 15.94 14.14
CA ILE A 161 -14.34 16.68 15.02
C ILE A 161 -13.62 17.38 16.17
N SER A 162 -12.45 16.88 16.56
CA SER A 162 -11.60 17.48 17.59
C SER A 162 -11.24 18.93 17.26
N THR A 163 -11.23 19.30 15.98
CA THR A 163 -11.06 20.68 15.49
C THR A 163 -12.15 21.62 16.03
N PHE A 164 -13.35 21.10 16.27
CA PHE A 164 -14.54 21.86 16.67
C PHE A 164 -14.91 21.69 18.15
N LYS A 165 -14.25 20.78 18.89
CA LYS A 165 -14.52 20.50 20.31
C LYS A 165 -13.62 21.29 21.29
N ASN A 166 -12.74 22.15 20.81
CA ASN A 166 -11.74 22.81 21.65
C ASN A 166 -12.35 23.94 22.51
N ARG A 167 -12.64 23.64 23.79
CA ARG A 167 -13.33 24.53 24.75
C ARG A 167 -12.63 25.88 25.01
N GLN A 168 -11.36 26.06 24.64
CA GLN A 168 -10.63 27.30 24.88
C GLN A 168 -10.84 28.39 23.80
N GLN A 169 -11.36 28.02 22.62
CA GLN A 169 -11.74 28.97 21.57
C GLN A 169 -13.22 28.75 21.28
N ASN A 170 -14.01 29.82 21.31
CA ASN A 170 -15.45 29.82 21.02
C ASN A 170 -15.82 28.81 19.91
N ASN A 171 -16.40 27.65 20.28
CA ASN A 171 -16.74 26.57 19.33
C ASN A 171 -17.60 27.07 18.17
N SER A 172 -18.52 28.00 18.48
CA SER A 172 -19.39 28.66 17.50
C SER A 172 -18.60 29.41 16.41
N ASN A 173 -17.40 29.91 16.71
CA ASN A 173 -16.56 30.62 15.74
C ASN A 173 -15.89 29.67 14.74
N ASN A 174 -15.45 28.49 15.19
CA ASN A 174 -14.88 27.47 14.29
C ASN A 174 -15.95 26.85 13.38
N ILE A 175 -17.17 26.67 13.90
CA ILE A 175 -18.32 26.21 13.11
C ILE A 175 -18.76 27.27 12.10
N ALA A 176 -18.84 28.54 12.51
CA ALA A 176 -19.13 29.64 11.58
C ALA A 176 -18.07 29.75 10.47
N ARG A 177 -16.79 29.58 10.84
CA ARG A 177 -15.67 29.52 9.88
C ARG A 177 -15.77 28.32 8.94
N LEU A 178 -16.23 27.16 9.41
CA LEU A 178 -16.51 26.00 8.54
C LEU A 178 -17.62 26.33 7.54
N ILE A 179 -18.74 26.87 7.99
CA ILE A 179 -19.88 27.19 7.12
C ILE A 179 -19.46 28.21 6.06
N ARG A 180 -18.79 29.30 6.47
CA ARG A 180 -18.28 30.29 5.51
C ARG A 180 -17.33 29.64 4.49
N ALA A 181 -16.45 28.74 4.94
CA ALA A 181 -15.54 28.06 4.03
C ALA A 181 -16.24 27.13 3.04
N LEU A 182 -17.36 26.51 3.46
CA LEU A 182 -18.21 25.71 2.58
C LEU A 182 -18.90 26.57 1.52
N GLU A 183 -19.34 27.76 1.88
CA GLU A 183 -20.02 28.69 0.97
C GLU A 183 -19.06 29.33 -0.03
N GLU A 184 -17.85 29.69 0.42
CA GLU A 184 -16.80 30.35 -0.38
C GLU A 184 -15.93 29.37 -1.18
N MET A 185 -16.18 28.06 -1.06
CA MET A 185 -15.39 26.99 -1.68
C MET A 185 -13.88 27.04 -1.35
N ASN A 186 -13.55 27.36 -0.10
CA ASN A 186 -12.16 27.62 0.31
C ASN A 186 -11.68 26.71 1.46
N ILE A 187 -12.30 25.53 1.63
CA ILE A 187 -12.00 24.58 2.71
C ILE A 187 -10.51 24.26 2.83
N PHE A 188 -9.83 24.05 1.70
CA PHE A 188 -8.40 23.74 1.68
C PHE A 188 -7.55 24.88 2.29
N SER A 189 -7.85 26.13 1.96
CA SER A 189 -7.13 27.29 2.50
C SER A 189 -7.45 27.54 3.98
N THR A 190 -8.71 27.30 4.37
CA THR A 190 -9.18 27.58 5.72
C THR A 190 -8.73 26.52 6.73
N PHE A 191 -8.57 25.26 6.34
CA PHE A 191 -8.30 24.15 7.25
C PHE A 191 -7.09 23.28 6.87
N ASP A 192 -6.16 23.79 6.04
CA ASP A 192 -5.04 23.00 5.46
C ASP A 192 -4.25 22.17 6.48
N ASN A 193 -4.07 22.69 7.70
CA ASN A 193 -3.28 22.07 8.76
C ASN A 193 -4.01 20.93 9.52
N VAL A 194 -5.32 20.77 9.35
CA VAL A 194 -6.13 19.78 10.09
C VAL A 194 -6.89 18.82 9.19
N ILE A 195 -7.03 19.12 7.90
CA ILE A 195 -7.75 18.26 6.95
C ILE A 195 -6.93 17.05 6.51
N ILE A 196 -7.64 15.96 6.26
CA ILE A 196 -7.14 14.80 5.52
C ILE A 196 -7.62 14.94 4.09
N LYS A 197 -6.71 15.27 3.18
CA LYS A 197 -6.96 15.46 1.73
C LYS A 197 -6.42 14.34 0.85
N THR A 198 -5.49 13.53 1.37
CA THR A 198 -4.91 12.42 0.62
C THR A 198 -5.97 11.36 0.35
N ALA A 199 -6.28 11.16 -0.94
CA ALA A 199 -7.15 10.10 -1.43
C ALA A 199 -6.33 8.97 -2.07
N ILE A 200 -6.78 7.73 -1.88
CA ILE A 200 -6.19 6.50 -2.41
C ILE A 200 -7.32 5.72 -3.09
N GLU A 201 -7.11 5.26 -4.32
CA GLU A 201 -8.12 4.45 -5.01
C GLU A 201 -8.34 3.12 -4.30
N GLN A 202 -9.58 2.64 -4.30
CA GLN A 202 -9.99 1.39 -3.66
C GLN A 202 -9.14 0.16 -4.04
N ASP A 203 -8.69 0.10 -5.30
CA ASP A 203 -7.93 -1.03 -5.84
C ASP A 203 -6.42 -0.90 -5.65
N THR A 204 -5.96 0.16 -4.99
CA THR A 204 -4.53 0.35 -4.70
C THR A 204 -4.04 -0.73 -3.74
N LEU A 205 -2.91 -1.37 -4.06
CA LEU A 205 -2.26 -2.32 -3.16
C LEU A 205 -1.79 -1.62 -1.87
N ILE A 206 -1.90 -2.29 -0.73
CA ILE A 206 -1.50 -1.74 0.59
C ILE A 206 -0.06 -1.24 0.60
N ILE A 207 0.86 -1.94 -0.05
CA ILE A 207 2.28 -1.55 -0.05
C ILE A 207 2.49 -0.23 -0.80
N ASP A 208 1.72 -0.02 -1.87
CA ASP A 208 1.77 1.21 -2.66
C ASP A 208 1.00 2.34 -1.96
N ALA A 209 -0.11 2.02 -1.29
CA ALA A 209 -0.82 2.95 -0.40
C ALA A 209 0.09 3.44 0.74
N LEU A 210 0.80 2.53 1.43
CA LEU A 210 1.74 2.90 2.49
C LEU A 210 2.91 3.72 1.94
N ARG A 211 3.44 3.37 0.76
CA ARG A 211 4.49 4.13 0.10
C ARG A 211 4.03 5.57 -0.22
N LEU A 212 2.80 5.72 -0.73
CA LEU A 212 2.21 7.03 -1.01
C LEU A 212 2.05 7.85 0.27
N MET A 213 1.53 7.25 1.34
CA MET A 213 1.36 7.90 2.64
C MET A 213 2.70 8.36 3.23
N LYS A 214 3.74 7.52 3.15
CA LYS A 214 5.10 7.88 3.59
C LYS A 214 5.70 9.01 2.76
N LYS A 215 5.54 8.98 1.43
CA LYS A 215 6.02 10.03 0.51
C LYS A 215 5.35 11.38 0.80
N GLN A 216 4.06 11.37 1.14
CA GLN A 216 3.30 12.58 1.47
C GLN A 216 3.39 12.98 2.95
N HIS A 217 4.15 12.23 3.76
CA HIS A 217 4.26 12.44 5.21
C HIS A 217 2.92 12.46 5.96
N VAL A 218 1.93 11.69 5.48
CA VAL A 218 0.60 11.59 6.10
C VAL A 218 0.43 10.28 6.86
N ARG A 219 -0.27 10.33 7.99
CA ARG A 219 -0.61 9.14 8.80
C ARG A 219 -2.00 8.59 8.53
N LYS A 220 -2.86 9.38 7.87
CA LYS A 220 -4.23 9.04 7.51
C LYS A 220 -4.49 9.43 6.06
N ALA A 221 -5.24 8.59 5.36
CA ALA A 221 -5.68 8.82 3.99
C ALA A 221 -7.11 8.29 3.84
N VAL A 222 -7.85 8.83 2.88
CA VAL A 222 -9.19 8.37 2.53
C VAL A 222 -9.09 7.41 1.36
N VAL A 223 -9.87 6.33 1.41
CA VAL A 223 -10.06 5.44 0.28
C VAL A 223 -11.28 5.89 -0.50
N VAL A 224 -11.14 6.00 -1.82
CA VAL A 224 -12.21 6.43 -2.73
C VAL A 224 -12.51 5.39 -3.78
N ASP A 225 -13.76 5.37 -4.25
CA ASP A 225 -14.20 4.53 -5.38
C ASP A 225 -13.81 5.14 -6.74
N GLU A 226 -14.16 4.45 -7.82
CA GLU A 226 -13.95 4.93 -9.20
C GLU A 226 -14.60 6.30 -9.48
N ASN A 227 -15.68 6.62 -8.77
CA ASN A 227 -16.40 7.89 -8.87
C ASN A 227 -15.84 8.97 -7.94
N LYS A 228 -14.73 8.72 -7.24
CA LYS A 228 -14.12 9.57 -6.21
C LYS A 228 -15.01 9.79 -4.98
N LYS A 229 -15.94 8.89 -4.69
CA LYS A 229 -16.73 8.91 -3.46
C LYS A 229 -15.96 8.27 -2.32
N PHE A 230 -16.18 8.75 -1.10
CA PHE A 230 -15.58 8.18 0.11
C PHE A 230 -16.04 6.73 0.32
N VAL A 231 -15.08 5.82 0.46
CA VAL A 231 -15.31 4.40 0.81
C VAL A 231 -14.90 4.14 2.26
N GLY A 232 -13.75 4.65 2.69
CA GLY A 232 -13.26 4.39 4.04
C GLY A 232 -12.05 5.21 4.46
N LEU A 233 -11.65 5.08 5.72
CA LEU A 233 -10.47 5.73 6.28
C LEU A 233 -9.33 4.72 6.45
N LEU A 234 -8.17 5.06 5.93
CA LEU A 234 -6.94 4.27 6.02
C LEU A 234 -5.95 4.93 6.97
N GLU A 235 -5.38 4.14 7.89
CA GLU A 235 -4.38 4.60 8.84
C GLU A 235 -3.06 3.86 8.61
N ALA A 236 -1.94 4.60 8.57
CA ALA A 236 -0.63 4.04 8.28
C ALA A 236 -0.26 2.90 9.24
N ARG A 237 -0.60 3.03 10.53
CA ARG A 237 -0.35 1.99 11.53
C ARG A 237 -1.04 0.66 11.21
N VAL A 238 -2.24 0.70 10.63
CA VAL A 238 -3.02 -0.49 10.30
C VAL A 238 -2.40 -1.16 9.07
N LEU A 239 -1.96 -0.36 8.08
CA LEU A 239 -1.20 -0.88 6.94
C LEU A 239 0.11 -1.54 7.37
N GLU A 240 0.87 -0.87 8.25
CA GLU A 240 2.15 -1.39 8.75
C GLU A 240 1.95 -2.69 9.53
N GLN A 241 0.97 -2.74 10.42
CA GLN A 241 0.62 -3.95 11.15
C GLN A 241 0.25 -5.10 10.19
N ARG A 242 -0.61 -4.82 9.19
CA ARG A 242 -1.05 -5.86 8.27
C ARG A 242 0.07 -6.38 7.38
N ILE A 243 0.97 -5.50 6.92
CA ILE A 243 2.15 -5.93 6.16
C ILE A 243 3.05 -6.81 7.03
N ALA A 244 3.25 -6.45 8.31
CA ALA A 244 4.05 -7.25 9.23
C ALA A 244 3.43 -8.64 9.45
N GLU A 245 2.12 -8.72 9.69
CA GLU A 245 1.38 -9.98 9.84
C GLU A 245 1.54 -10.89 8.60
N GLU A 246 1.41 -10.31 7.40
CA GLU A 246 1.53 -11.06 6.14
C GLU A 246 2.95 -11.56 5.87
N VAL A 247 3.96 -10.76 6.23
CA VAL A 247 5.36 -11.17 6.09
C VAL A 247 5.69 -12.31 7.06
N LEU A 248 5.19 -12.24 8.31
CA LEU A 248 5.40 -13.28 9.30
C LEU A 248 4.69 -14.60 8.91
N SER A 249 3.45 -14.54 8.42
CA SER A 249 2.71 -15.74 8.00
C SER A 249 3.36 -16.45 6.79
N THR A 250 3.99 -15.68 5.90
CA THR A 250 4.73 -16.24 4.75
C THR A 250 6.01 -16.95 5.18
N ILE A 251 6.60 -16.57 6.32
CA ILE A 251 7.80 -17.22 6.87
C ILE A 251 7.42 -18.54 7.53
N ASP A 252 6.35 -18.58 8.33
CA ASP A 252 5.90 -19.80 9.03
C ASP A 252 5.45 -20.91 8.08
N THR A 253 4.93 -20.58 6.89
CA THR A 253 4.51 -21.56 5.87
C THR A 253 5.66 -22.15 5.06
N ARG A 254 6.88 -21.61 5.20
CA ARG A 254 8.08 -22.07 4.48
C ARG A 254 9.05 -22.87 5.35
N VAL A 255 8.73 -23.08 6.63
CA VAL A 255 9.46 -23.94 7.58
C VAL A 255 8.80 -25.31 7.64
#